data_AF-A0AAF0D280-F1
#
_entry.id   AF-A0AAF0D280-F1
#
_cell.length_a   1.000
_cell.length_b   1.000
_cell.length_c   1.000
_cell.angle_alpha   90.00
_cell.angle_beta   90.00
_cell.angle_gamma   90.00
#
_symmetry.space_group_name_H-M   'P 1'
#
loop_
_entity.id
_entity.type
_entity.pdbx_description
1 polymer ?
#
loop_
_entity_poly.entity_id
_entity_poly.type
_entity_poly.pdbx_seq_one_letter_code
_entity_poly.pdbx_strand_id
1 'polypeptide(L)'
;MYKFAHIADCHLGANREPELRKLEVEAFKKSIDECLLRKVDFIIISGDIFHSNLPDMWVVSEAVRKMREAVEQGIRIYVVYGSHDYSPSETSIIDVLDSAGLVNRVGAGEIKDGSLLLKFTIDPKTKAKLTGISARKLGIEREYYTILDRDSLEREPGFKIFVFHTMISELKPLDLSKTESMQLSYLPSGFNYYAGGHPHKTIVKSFEGYPFIVYPGPLFAKDSKDFEEAAKGVKRGFYVVEFDSQVRNTEFIEVKVCDYYFEEYDATGKTPSQVTNDLAEKLRKADLNNKIVLLKVSGELASGKTADVDFTSIRRIIMERGALHARINRYGLTSKEYTSIKVKGSDVKEVEEKIFEENLRTVKLSNQKLTSTEGVKLALNLLKVLRDPPKVNESKDDYLNRIRSQALNVLGVSEDER
;
A
#
# COMPACT_ATOMS: atom_id res chain seq x y z
N MET A 1 -8.29 35.07 -8.58
CA MET A 1 -8.54 33.87 -7.76
C MET A 1 -7.61 32.80 -8.29
N TYR A 2 -6.84 32.18 -7.40
CA TYR A 2 -5.84 31.18 -7.75
C TYR A 2 -6.36 29.77 -7.44
N LYS A 3 -5.72 28.74 -8.02
CA LYS A 3 -6.05 27.34 -7.78
C LYS A 3 -4.78 26.52 -7.53
N PHE A 4 -4.84 25.56 -6.62
CA PHE A 4 -3.81 24.53 -6.52
C PHE A 4 -4.41 23.14 -6.43
N ALA A 5 -3.64 22.13 -6.86
CA ALA A 5 -4.00 20.73 -6.64
C ALA A 5 -3.30 20.19 -5.40
N HIS A 6 -3.97 19.33 -4.64
CA HIS A 6 -3.42 18.62 -3.49
C HIS A 6 -3.57 17.11 -3.70
N ILE A 7 -2.44 16.45 -3.98
CA ILE A 7 -2.28 15.02 -4.22
C ILE A 7 -1.45 14.43 -3.06
N ALA A 8 -1.64 13.16 -2.73
CA ALA A 8 -0.80 12.42 -1.78
C ALA A 8 -0.78 10.93 -2.12
N ASP A 9 0.11 10.18 -1.49
CA ASP A 9 0.04 8.71 -1.40
C ASP A 9 -0.10 8.02 -2.77
N CYS A 10 0.64 8.50 -3.78
CA CYS A 10 0.57 7.96 -5.14
C CYS A 10 1.11 6.53 -5.21
N HIS A 11 2.14 6.23 -4.40
CA HIS A 11 2.79 4.92 -4.28
C HIS A 11 3.09 4.26 -5.63
N LEU A 12 3.64 5.03 -6.57
CA LEU A 12 4.00 4.52 -7.88
C LEU A 12 4.98 3.34 -7.76
N GLY A 13 4.63 2.20 -8.35
CA GLY A 13 5.41 0.97 -8.29
C GLY A 13 5.08 0.06 -7.11
N ALA A 14 3.94 0.25 -6.42
CA ALA A 14 3.54 -0.60 -5.30
C ALA A 14 3.11 -2.01 -5.73
N ASN A 15 2.33 -2.11 -6.81
CA ASN A 15 1.87 -3.38 -7.35
C ASN A 15 2.96 -4.00 -8.23
N ARG A 16 3.20 -5.30 -8.00
CA ARG A 16 4.26 -6.06 -8.68
C ARG A 16 3.81 -6.46 -10.09
N GLU A 17 2.52 -6.75 -10.22
CA GLU A 17 1.84 -7.16 -11.42
C GLU A 17 1.85 -6.04 -12.47
N PRO A 18 2.40 -6.26 -13.68
CA PRO A 18 2.58 -5.21 -14.69
C PRO A 18 1.29 -4.48 -15.07
N GLU A 19 0.16 -5.18 -15.13
CA GLU A 19 -1.15 -4.61 -15.44
C GLU A 19 -1.63 -3.63 -14.37
N LEU A 20 -1.42 -3.95 -13.09
CA LEU A 20 -1.79 -3.07 -11.97
C LEU A 20 -0.83 -1.88 -11.89
N ARG A 21 0.47 -2.12 -12.07
CA ARG A 21 1.48 -1.07 -12.12
C ARG A 21 1.23 -0.06 -13.24
N LYS A 22 0.75 -0.51 -14.39
CA LYS A 22 0.31 0.39 -15.47
C LYS A 22 -0.86 1.25 -15.03
N LEU A 23 -1.88 0.68 -14.37
CA LEU A 23 -3.02 1.44 -13.86
C LEU A 23 -2.64 2.47 -12.79
N GLU A 24 -1.67 2.16 -11.91
CA GLU A 24 -1.10 3.14 -10.97
C GLU A 24 -0.51 4.35 -11.70
N VAL A 25 0.35 4.08 -12.68
CA VAL A 25 1.01 5.12 -13.47
C VAL A 25 -0.01 5.94 -14.27
N GLU A 26 -1.01 5.29 -14.86
CA GLU A 26 -2.10 5.98 -15.55
C GLU A 26 -2.95 6.84 -14.61
N ALA A 27 -3.17 6.41 -13.36
CA ALA A 27 -3.89 7.21 -12.36
C ALA A 27 -3.11 8.49 -12.02
N PHE A 28 -1.79 8.37 -11.82
CA PHE A 28 -0.93 9.54 -11.65
C PHE A 28 -0.98 10.45 -12.87
N LYS A 29 -0.83 9.91 -14.09
CA LYS A 29 -0.91 10.70 -15.31
C LYS A 29 -2.21 11.47 -15.44
N LYS A 30 -3.33 10.78 -15.23
CA LYS A 30 -4.65 11.40 -15.27
C LYS A 30 -4.82 12.50 -14.23
N SER A 31 -4.24 12.34 -13.03
CA SER A 31 -4.28 13.41 -12.02
C SER A 31 -3.58 14.69 -12.49
N ILE A 32 -2.42 14.55 -13.15
CA ILE A 32 -1.67 15.68 -13.71
C ILE A 32 -2.39 16.26 -14.94
N ASP A 33 -3.00 15.42 -15.78
CA ASP A 33 -3.82 15.87 -16.92
C ASP A 33 -5.02 16.71 -16.46
N GLU A 34 -5.68 16.30 -15.37
CA GLU A 34 -6.75 17.09 -14.75
C GLU A 34 -6.23 18.42 -14.19
N CYS A 35 -5.03 18.44 -13.60
CA CYS A 35 -4.39 19.67 -13.14
C CYS A 35 -4.13 20.65 -14.30
N LEU A 36 -3.61 20.14 -15.42
CA LEU A 36 -3.36 20.89 -16.65
C LEU A 36 -4.66 21.42 -17.25
N LEU A 37 -5.68 20.57 -17.40
CA LEU A 37 -6.98 20.93 -17.94
C LEU A 37 -7.65 22.04 -17.12
N ARG A 38 -7.57 21.94 -15.79
CA ARG A 38 -8.14 22.90 -14.84
C ARG A 38 -7.28 24.14 -14.64
N LYS A 39 -6.10 24.19 -15.27
CA LYS A 39 -5.14 25.32 -15.22
C LYS A 39 -4.81 25.72 -13.78
N VAL A 40 -4.47 24.73 -12.94
CA VAL A 40 -4.01 25.03 -11.59
C VAL A 40 -2.71 25.84 -11.64
N ASP A 41 -2.51 26.71 -10.66
CA ASP A 41 -1.31 27.56 -10.57
C ASP A 41 -0.10 26.78 -10.06
N PHE A 42 -0.32 25.81 -9.18
CA PHE A 42 0.70 24.86 -8.70
C PHE A 42 0.06 23.56 -8.19
N ILE A 43 0.89 22.55 -7.98
CA ILE A 43 0.52 21.23 -7.45
C ILE A 43 1.29 21.03 -6.15
N ILE A 44 0.64 20.50 -5.12
CA ILE A 44 1.26 19.96 -3.92
C ILE A 44 1.13 18.44 -3.97
N ILE A 45 2.25 17.74 -3.74
CA ILE A 45 2.24 16.31 -3.45
C ILE A 45 2.79 16.08 -2.03
N SER A 46 1.90 15.76 -1.09
CA SER A 46 2.21 15.64 0.34
C SER A 46 2.78 14.25 0.69
N GLY A 47 3.83 13.83 -0.01
CA GLY A 47 4.60 12.61 0.26
C GLY A 47 4.09 11.34 -0.42
N ASP A 48 4.93 10.31 -0.37
CA ASP A 48 4.73 8.97 -0.96
C ASP A 48 4.35 9.01 -2.44
N ILE A 49 5.13 9.77 -3.23
CA ILE A 49 5.02 9.74 -4.70
C ILE A 49 5.35 8.34 -5.21
N PHE A 50 6.43 7.76 -4.68
CA PHE A 50 6.91 6.42 -5.03
C PHE A 50 6.74 5.46 -3.86
N HIS A 51 6.53 4.17 -4.18
CA HIS A 51 6.41 3.14 -3.14
C HIS A 51 7.75 2.80 -2.45
N SER A 52 8.87 3.15 -3.08
CA SER A 52 10.23 2.94 -2.58
C SER A 52 11.10 4.15 -2.91
N ASN A 53 12.12 4.40 -2.08
CA ASN A 53 13.15 5.42 -2.33
C ASN A 53 14.00 5.12 -3.57
N LEU A 54 14.09 3.85 -3.99
CA LEU A 54 14.73 3.39 -5.23
C LEU A 54 13.70 2.65 -6.09
N PRO A 55 12.79 3.38 -6.76
CA PRO A 55 11.73 2.80 -7.57
C PRO A 55 12.24 2.18 -8.88
N ASP A 56 11.37 1.40 -9.52
CA ASP A 56 11.59 0.86 -10.86
C ASP A 56 11.76 2.01 -11.89
N MET A 57 12.80 1.92 -12.72
CA MET A 57 13.17 3.00 -13.65
C MET A 57 12.12 3.28 -14.72
N TRP A 58 11.31 2.29 -15.12
CA TRP A 58 10.21 2.54 -16.05
C TRP A 58 9.13 3.41 -15.38
N VAL A 59 8.81 3.12 -14.11
CA VAL A 59 7.86 3.92 -13.32
C VAL A 59 8.35 5.36 -13.17
N VAL A 60 9.64 5.54 -12.85
CA VAL A 60 10.28 6.87 -12.78
C VAL A 60 10.17 7.60 -14.11
N SER A 61 10.53 6.94 -15.21
CA SER A 61 10.49 7.53 -16.55
C SER A 61 9.09 8.04 -16.91
N GLU A 62 8.06 7.25 -16.64
CA GLU A 62 6.68 7.65 -16.93
C GLU A 62 6.20 8.81 -16.05
N ALA A 63 6.55 8.79 -14.76
CA ALA A 63 6.23 9.87 -13.83
C ALA A 63 6.95 11.18 -14.21
N VAL A 64 8.25 11.11 -14.50
CA VAL A 64 9.09 12.24 -14.93
C VAL A 64 8.55 12.87 -16.20
N ARG A 65 8.18 12.06 -17.21
CA ARG A 65 7.64 12.58 -18.47
C ARG A 65 6.41 13.45 -18.22
N LYS A 66 5.53 13.00 -17.34
CA LYS A 66 4.29 13.71 -17.01
C LYS A 66 4.51 14.92 -16.09
N MET A 67 5.39 14.83 -15.10
CA MET A 67 5.78 15.99 -14.28
C MET A 67 6.42 17.09 -15.13
N ARG A 68 7.30 16.70 -16.07
CA ARG A 68 7.95 17.64 -16.99
C ARG A 68 6.93 18.40 -17.84
N GLU A 69 5.91 17.71 -18.34
CA GLU A 69 4.80 18.33 -19.08
C GLU A 69 4.11 19.44 -18.26
N ALA A 70 3.83 19.20 -16.97
CA ALA A 70 3.26 20.22 -16.08
C ALA A 70 4.20 21.41 -15.87
N VAL A 71 5.49 21.14 -15.62
CA VAL A 71 6.52 22.17 -15.40
C VAL A 71 6.75 23.02 -16.65
N GLU A 72 6.77 22.42 -17.84
CA GLU A 72 6.89 23.13 -19.13
C GLU A 72 5.68 24.04 -19.41
N GLN A 73 4.51 23.73 -18.85
CA GLN A 73 3.32 24.59 -18.86
C GLN A 73 3.31 25.65 -17.74
N GLY A 74 4.40 25.75 -16.98
CA GLY A 74 4.57 26.74 -15.90
C GLY A 74 3.91 26.35 -14.57
N ILE A 75 3.46 25.10 -14.41
CA ILE A 75 2.87 24.60 -13.16
C ILE A 75 3.99 24.03 -12.28
N ARG A 76 4.24 24.67 -11.15
CA ARG A 76 5.23 24.17 -10.17
C ARG A 76 4.67 23.04 -9.34
N ILE A 77 5.50 22.06 -9.03
CA ILE A 77 5.16 20.94 -8.15
C ILE A 77 5.95 21.10 -6.85
N TYR A 78 5.25 21.20 -5.73
CA TYR A 78 5.80 21.32 -4.38
C TYR A 78 5.63 20.01 -3.62
N VAL A 79 6.68 19.54 -2.94
CA VAL A 79 6.67 18.22 -2.31
C VAL A 79 7.28 18.23 -0.91
N VAL A 80 6.83 17.30 -0.09
CA VAL A 80 7.54 16.83 1.11
C VAL A 80 7.82 15.34 0.92
N TYR A 81 8.78 14.78 1.66
CA TYR A 81 8.92 13.32 1.69
C TYR A 81 7.71 12.67 2.36
N GLY A 82 7.34 11.51 1.85
CA GLY A 82 6.58 10.53 2.60
C GLY A 82 7.49 9.51 3.26
N SER A 83 6.88 8.56 3.95
CA SER A 83 7.63 7.55 4.72
C SER A 83 8.32 6.50 3.83
N HIS A 84 7.81 6.28 2.61
CA HIS A 84 8.29 5.28 1.66
C HIS A 84 9.42 5.79 0.75
N ASP A 85 9.30 7.03 0.29
CA ASP A 85 10.24 7.66 -0.63
C ASP A 85 11.34 8.45 0.09
N TYR A 86 11.37 8.43 1.43
CA TYR A 86 12.48 8.94 2.23
C TYR A 86 13.65 7.95 2.34
N SER A 87 14.88 8.47 2.29
CA SER A 87 16.09 7.73 2.64
C SER A 87 16.97 8.55 3.61
N PRO A 88 17.42 7.97 4.75
CA PRO A 88 18.26 8.68 5.71
C PRO A 88 19.74 8.75 5.33
N SER A 89 20.22 7.83 4.49
CA SER A 89 21.65 7.61 4.21
C SER A 89 22.01 7.64 2.73
N GLU A 90 21.01 7.68 1.86
CA GLU A 90 21.19 7.64 0.40
C GLU A 90 20.35 8.75 -0.24
N THR A 91 20.76 9.18 -1.43
CA THR A 91 19.95 10.06 -2.27
C THR A 91 18.65 9.35 -2.63
N SER A 92 17.51 9.95 -2.30
CA SER A 92 16.22 9.48 -2.77
C SER A 92 15.99 9.95 -4.21
N ILE A 93 15.15 9.23 -4.95
CA ILE A 93 14.66 9.70 -6.25
C ILE A 93 14.06 11.12 -6.15
N ILE A 94 13.45 11.50 -5.03
CA ILE A 94 12.89 12.85 -4.85
C ILE A 94 14.00 13.92 -4.86
N ASP A 95 15.17 13.66 -4.26
CA ASP A 95 16.31 14.60 -4.32
C ASP A 95 16.79 14.81 -5.76
N VAL A 96 16.76 13.74 -6.57
CA VAL A 96 17.12 13.81 -7.99
C VAL A 96 16.10 14.65 -8.76
N LEU A 97 14.80 14.45 -8.51
CA LEU A 97 13.73 15.22 -9.15
C LEU A 97 13.77 16.71 -8.75
N ASP A 98 14.08 17.01 -7.48
CA ASP A 98 14.26 18.37 -6.95
C ASP A 98 15.46 19.05 -7.63
N SER A 99 16.60 18.36 -7.69
CA SER A 99 17.82 18.85 -8.35
C SER A 99 17.63 19.06 -9.86
N ALA A 100 16.76 18.27 -10.49
CA ALA A 100 16.41 18.42 -11.91
C ALA A 100 15.36 19.52 -12.17
N GLY A 101 14.82 20.16 -11.12
CA GLY A 101 13.81 21.21 -11.23
C GLY A 101 12.40 20.71 -11.60
N LEU A 102 12.14 19.40 -11.48
CA LEU A 102 10.82 18.81 -11.75
C LEU A 102 9.87 18.93 -10.55
N VAL A 103 10.43 18.91 -9.35
CA VAL A 103 9.71 19.19 -8.10
C VAL A 103 10.49 20.22 -7.29
N ASN A 104 9.85 20.79 -6.29
CA ASN A 104 10.45 21.77 -5.37
C ASN A 104 10.15 21.30 -3.95
N ARG A 105 11.16 20.85 -3.23
CA ARG A 105 10.96 20.47 -1.83
C ARG A 105 10.64 21.68 -0.97
N VAL A 106 9.65 21.52 -0.09
CA VAL A 106 9.29 22.54 0.90
C VAL A 106 9.67 22.10 2.31
N GLY A 107 9.73 23.04 3.25
CA GLY A 107 10.08 22.73 4.64
C GLY A 107 11.57 22.59 4.89
N ALA A 108 12.42 23.23 4.07
CA ALA A 108 13.83 23.41 4.41
C ALA A 108 13.94 24.18 5.74
N GLY A 109 14.78 23.70 6.66
CA GLY A 109 14.90 24.31 7.98
C GLY A 109 16.22 23.98 8.65
N GLU A 110 16.47 24.66 9.76
CA GLU A 110 17.66 24.46 10.59
C GLU A 110 17.26 24.41 12.06
N ILE A 111 18.00 23.64 12.85
CA ILE A 111 17.81 23.60 14.30
C ILE A 111 18.75 24.65 14.90
N LYS A 112 18.18 25.63 15.60
CA LYS A 112 18.91 26.69 16.30
C LYS A 112 18.39 26.80 17.72
N ASP A 113 19.28 26.80 18.70
CA ASP A 113 18.95 26.91 20.12
C ASP A 113 17.89 25.88 20.58
N GLY A 114 17.96 24.66 20.02
CA GLY A 114 17.03 23.56 20.31
C GLY A 114 15.65 23.68 19.64
N SER A 115 15.42 24.71 18.83
CA SER A 115 14.16 24.90 18.08
C SER A 115 14.38 24.73 16.58
N LEU A 116 13.43 24.07 15.90
CA LEU A 116 13.42 23.92 14.45
C LEU A 116 12.79 25.15 13.80
N LEU A 117 13.60 25.87 13.04
CA LEU A 117 13.19 27.02 12.24
C LEU A 117 12.97 26.56 10.80
N LEU A 118 11.72 26.58 10.34
CA LEU A 118 11.39 26.28 8.94
C LEU A 118 11.38 27.54 8.08
N LYS A 119 11.88 27.42 6.86
CA LYS A 119 11.85 28.48 5.84
C LYS A 119 10.65 28.30 4.93
N PHE A 120 9.98 29.40 4.59
CA PHE A 120 8.90 29.39 3.62
C PHE A 120 9.43 29.34 2.19
N THR A 121 8.86 28.44 1.40
CA THR A 121 8.94 28.46 -0.06
C THR A 121 7.79 29.30 -0.58
N ILE A 122 8.08 30.34 -1.37
CA ILE A 122 7.06 31.26 -1.87
C ILE A 122 6.79 30.94 -3.33
N ASP A 123 5.53 30.64 -3.66
CA ASP A 123 5.12 30.50 -5.05
C ASP A 123 5.18 31.87 -5.76
N PRO A 124 5.93 32.00 -6.88
CA PRO A 124 6.18 33.31 -7.48
C PRO A 124 4.92 33.95 -8.06
N LYS A 125 3.94 33.16 -8.50
CA LYS A 125 2.73 33.64 -9.18
C LYS A 125 1.67 34.06 -8.18
N THR A 126 1.36 33.18 -7.25
CA THR A 126 0.25 33.33 -6.29
C THR A 126 0.68 34.01 -4.99
N LYS A 127 2.00 34.04 -4.70
CA LYS A 127 2.58 34.46 -3.42
C LYS A 127 2.17 33.60 -2.23
N ALA A 128 1.57 32.42 -2.47
CA ALA A 128 1.31 31.44 -1.43
C ALA A 128 2.62 31.02 -0.77
N LYS A 129 2.62 30.90 0.56
CA LYS A 129 3.79 30.53 1.35
C LYS A 129 3.63 29.10 1.82
N LEU A 130 4.49 28.21 1.35
CA LEU A 130 4.48 26.79 1.66
C LEU A 130 5.64 26.46 2.59
N THR A 131 5.34 25.74 3.66
CA THR A 131 6.35 25.11 4.52
C THR A 131 5.79 23.82 5.07
N GLY A 132 6.59 23.03 5.76
CA GLY A 132 6.14 21.71 6.16
C GLY A 132 7.21 20.86 6.81
N ILE A 133 6.81 19.67 7.22
CA ILE A 133 7.72 18.65 7.74
C ILE A 133 7.54 17.38 6.91
N SER A 134 8.66 16.96 6.33
CA SER A 134 8.82 15.68 5.63
C SER A 134 8.68 14.50 6.58
N ALA A 135 7.97 13.45 6.15
CA ALA A 135 7.92 12.20 6.89
C ALA A 135 9.25 11.47 6.85
N ARG A 136 9.42 10.57 7.82
CA ARG A 136 10.56 9.65 7.87
C ARG A 136 10.07 8.25 8.14
N LYS A 137 10.94 7.26 7.92
CA LYS A 137 10.64 5.88 8.34
C LYS A 137 10.46 5.83 9.85
N LEU A 138 9.53 5.00 10.31
CA LEU A 138 9.22 4.78 11.74
C LEU A 138 8.75 6.03 12.49
N GLY A 139 8.18 7.02 11.78
CA GLY A 139 7.55 8.18 12.41
C GLY A 139 8.51 9.10 13.17
N ILE A 140 9.82 9.01 12.91
CA ILE A 140 10.86 9.79 13.59
C ILE A 140 10.64 11.30 13.41
N GLU A 141 9.93 11.71 12.35
CA GLU A 141 9.59 13.12 12.12
C GLU A 141 8.83 13.76 13.28
N ARG A 142 8.13 12.99 14.14
CA ARG A 142 7.38 13.50 15.30
C ARG A 142 8.21 14.39 16.22
N GLU A 143 9.49 14.03 16.41
CA GLU A 143 10.41 14.79 17.26
C GLU A 143 10.68 16.19 16.70
N TYR A 144 10.53 16.40 15.39
CA TYR A 144 10.71 17.70 14.75
C TYR A 144 9.52 18.62 15.00
N TYR A 145 8.32 18.05 15.20
CA TYR A 145 7.15 18.83 15.55
C TYR A 145 7.19 19.31 17.01
N THR A 146 7.80 18.55 17.93
CA THR A 146 7.90 18.95 19.34
C THR A 146 8.85 20.12 19.56
N ILE A 147 9.87 20.25 18.70
CA ILE A 147 10.84 21.36 18.73
C ILE A 147 10.52 22.47 17.73
N LEU A 148 9.38 22.40 17.03
CA LEU A 148 9.03 23.37 15.99
C LEU A 148 8.81 24.78 16.59
N ASP A 149 9.49 25.78 16.03
CA ASP A 149 9.20 27.20 16.32
C ASP A 149 7.86 27.61 15.67
N ARG A 150 6.77 27.27 16.36
CA ARG A 150 5.40 27.58 15.93
C ARG A 150 5.16 29.08 15.93
N ASP A 151 5.61 29.81 16.93
CA ASP A 151 5.36 31.26 17.08
C ASP A 151 5.85 32.08 15.88
N SER A 152 6.99 31.72 15.30
CA SER A 152 7.49 32.35 14.07
C SER A 152 6.59 32.05 12.87
N LEU A 153 6.18 30.79 12.70
CA LEU A 153 5.31 30.35 11.60
C LEU A 153 3.89 30.94 11.69
N GLU A 154 3.36 31.05 12.90
CA GLU A 154 2.02 31.58 13.17
C GLU A 154 1.94 33.08 12.88
N ARG A 155 2.98 33.85 13.23
CA ARG A 155 3.05 35.31 12.98
C ARG A 155 3.28 35.69 11.52
N GLU A 156 3.74 34.76 10.69
CA GLU A 156 3.99 35.04 9.27
C GLU A 156 2.68 35.47 8.57
N PRO A 157 2.66 36.61 7.84
CA PRO A 157 1.46 37.11 7.19
C PRO A 157 1.23 36.44 5.82
N GLY A 158 0.00 36.56 5.31
CA GLY A 158 -0.37 36.11 3.96
C GLY A 158 -0.99 34.71 3.93
N PHE A 159 -1.20 34.17 2.72
CA PHE A 159 -1.79 32.85 2.54
C PHE A 159 -0.75 31.76 2.77
N LYS A 160 -0.92 30.96 3.83
CA LYS A 160 0.03 29.94 4.27
C LYS A 160 -0.53 28.54 4.13
N ILE A 161 0.29 27.63 3.61
CA ILE A 161 0.00 26.21 3.49
C ILE A 161 1.04 25.41 4.27
N PHE A 162 0.57 24.57 5.20
CA PHE A 162 1.44 23.63 5.93
C PHE A 162 1.34 22.26 5.27
N VAL A 163 2.43 21.76 4.72
CA VAL A 163 2.50 20.47 4.01
C VAL A 163 3.14 19.42 4.92
N PHE A 164 2.50 18.27 5.05
CA PHE A 164 2.99 17.24 5.97
C PHE A 164 2.53 15.85 5.56
N HIS A 165 3.18 14.82 6.08
CA HIS A 165 2.84 13.44 5.77
C HIS A 165 2.88 12.60 7.05
N THR A 166 1.76 12.53 7.77
CA THR A 166 1.62 11.79 9.03
C THR A 166 0.14 11.70 9.40
N MET A 167 -0.24 10.80 10.30
CA MET A 167 -1.62 10.74 10.80
C MET A 167 -1.83 11.70 11.97
N ILE A 168 -2.86 12.54 11.91
CA ILE A 168 -3.32 13.34 13.06
C ILE A 168 -4.19 12.48 13.99
N SER A 169 -3.87 12.46 15.28
CA SER A 169 -4.50 11.61 16.30
C SER A 169 -6.02 11.81 16.42
N GLU A 170 -6.47 13.05 16.37
CA GLU A 170 -7.88 13.45 16.46
C GLU A 170 -8.71 12.99 15.25
N LEU A 171 -8.04 12.64 14.16
CA LEU A 171 -8.62 12.15 12.91
C LEU A 171 -8.49 10.64 12.75
N LYS A 172 -7.85 9.96 13.71
CA LYS A 172 -7.55 8.55 13.65
C LYS A 172 -8.85 7.73 13.79
N PRO A 173 -9.23 6.94 12.78
CA PRO A 173 -10.35 6.04 12.93
C PRO A 173 -10.00 4.86 13.85
N LEU A 174 -11.02 4.28 14.48
CA LEU A 174 -10.88 3.19 15.47
C LEU A 174 -10.07 1.99 14.93
N ASP A 175 -10.16 1.72 13.62
CA ASP A 175 -9.46 0.63 12.93
C ASP A 175 -7.94 0.86 12.78
N LEU A 176 -7.47 2.09 13.01
CA LEU A 176 -6.05 2.47 12.94
C LEU A 176 -5.46 2.79 14.31
N SER A 177 -6.07 2.35 15.42
CA SER A 177 -5.63 2.68 16.79
C SER A 177 -4.14 2.42 17.08
N LYS A 178 -3.52 1.44 16.40
CA LYS A 178 -2.09 1.10 16.54
C LYS A 178 -1.14 1.85 15.61
N THR A 179 -1.66 2.56 14.60
CA THR A 179 -0.83 3.34 13.68
C THR A 179 -0.20 4.51 14.42
N GLU A 180 1.05 4.80 14.13
CA GLU A 180 1.72 5.97 14.65
C GLU A 180 0.95 7.25 14.24
N SER A 181 0.62 8.13 15.21
CA SER A 181 -0.04 9.42 14.97
C SER A 181 0.57 10.58 15.78
N MET A 182 0.30 11.82 15.38
CA MET A 182 0.71 13.06 16.05
C MET A 182 -0.52 13.86 16.49
N GLN A 183 -0.44 14.54 17.64
CA GLN A 183 -1.50 15.45 18.08
C GLN A 183 -1.60 16.66 17.16
N LEU A 184 -2.82 17.10 16.88
CA LEU A 184 -3.08 18.28 16.06
C LEU A 184 -2.35 19.54 16.59
N SER A 185 -2.28 19.69 17.91
CA SER A 185 -1.67 20.83 18.60
C SER A 185 -0.18 21.02 18.32
N TYR A 186 0.49 20.01 17.74
CA TYR A 186 1.90 20.10 17.35
C TYR A 186 2.09 20.79 15.99
N LEU A 187 1.02 20.96 15.20
CA LEU A 187 1.03 21.82 14.03
C LEU A 187 0.96 23.30 14.44
N PRO A 188 1.56 24.24 13.70
CA PRO A 188 1.34 25.66 13.91
C PRO A 188 -0.11 26.00 13.54
N SER A 189 -0.77 26.80 14.37
CA SER A 189 -2.14 27.27 14.12
C SER A 189 -2.18 28.43 13.11
N GLY A 190 -3.37 28.80 12.64
CA GLY A 190 -3.56 29.99 11.80
C GLY A 190 -3.03 29.89 10.37
N PHE A 191 -2.69 28.69 9.89
CA PHE A 191 -2.49 28.46 8.46
C PHE A 191 -3.84 28.36 7.75
N ASN A 192 -3.87 28.74 6.47
CA ASN A 192 -5.11 28.73 5.69
C ASN A 192 -5.46 27.33 5.20
N TYR A 193 -4.47 26.44 5.05
CA TYR A 193 -4.66 25.08 4.57
C TYR A 193 -3.55 24.16 5.09
N TYR A 194 -3.92 22.95 5.49
CA TYR A 194 -3.04 21.90 5.99
C TYR A 194 -3.13 20.71 5.01
N ALA A 195 -2.09 20.58 4.18
CA ALA A 195 -1.97 19.59 3.12
C ALA A 195 -1.30 18.31 3.67
N GLY A 196 -2.11 17.37 4.13
CA GLY A 196 -1.67 16.10 4.70
C GLY A 196 -1.65 14.94 3.70
N GLY A 197 -0.64 14.07 3.81
CA GLY A 197 -0.63 12.70 3.27
C GLY A 197 -0.43 11.66 4.38
N HIS A 198 -0.36 10.37 4.04
CA HIS A 198 -0.17 9.17 4.88
C HIS A 198 -1.40 8.28 5.08
N PRO A 199 -2.57 8.76 5.53
CA PRO A 199 -3.76 7.93 5.62
C PRO A 199 -4.32 7.67 4.22
N HIS A 200 -4.54 6.39 3.90
CA HIS A 200 -5.18 5.99 2.65
C HIS A 200 -6.70 6.22 2.63
N LYS A 201 -7.15 7.34 3.19
CA LYS A 201 -8.55 7.74 3.32
C LYS A 201 -8.69 9.22 3.00
N THR A 202 -9.74 9.56 2.30
CA THR A 202 -10.10 10.95 2.05
C THR A 202 -10.68 11.57 3.31
N ILE A 203 -10.07 12.66 3.80
CA ILE A 203 -10.48 13.36 5.01
C ILE A 203 -10.46 14.86 4.72
N VAL A 204 -11.55 15.56 5.07
CA VAL A 204 -11.61 17.04 5.09
C VAL A 204 -12.25 17.44 6.41
N LYS A 205 -11.51 18.15 7.25
CA LYS A 205 -11.94 18.57 8.58
C LYS A 205 -11.46 19.98 8.93
N SER A 206 -12.17 20.60 9.86
CA SER A 206 -11.85 21.91 10.42
C SER A 206 -11.84 21.83 11.93
N PHE A 207 -10.88 22.51 12.55
CA PHE A 207 -10.81 22.72 14.00
C PHE A 207 -10.54 24.20 14.28
N GLU A 208 -10.69 24.63 15.53
CA GLU A 208 -10.32 25.98 15.94
C GLU A 208 -8.83 26.22 15.67
N GLY A 209 -8.52 27.25 14.89
CA GLY A 209 -7.15 27.54 14.43
C GLY A 209 -6.66 26.69 13.23
N TYR A 210 -7.42 25.68 12.80
CA TYR A 210 -7.08 24.77 11.69
C TYR A 210 -8.26 24.65 10.71
N PRO A 211 -8.49 25.66 9.84
CA PRO A 211 -9.72 25.74 9.06
C PRO A 211 -9.87 24.63 8.00
N PHE A 212 -8.76 24.13 7.43
CA PHE A 212 -8.79 23.10 6.39
C PHE A 212 -7.66 22.08 6.58
N ILE A 213 -7.96 20.96 7.22
CA ILE A 213 -7.09 19.78 7.28
C ILE A 213 -7.58 18.79 6.25
N VAL A 214 -6.75 18.54 5.24
CA VAL A 214 -7.13 17.72 4.09
C VAL A 214 -6.15 16.58 3.93
N TYR A 215 -6.68 15.39 3.71
CA TYR A 215 -5.97 14.22 3.20
C TYR A 215 -6.71 13.73 1.94
N PRO A 216 -6.09 13.71 0.76
CA PRO A 216 -6.76 13.27 -0.45
C PRO A 216 -6.96 11.74 -0.46
N GLY A 217 -6.03 11.00 0.17
CA GLY A 217 -5.86 9.57 -0.01
C GLY A 217 -5.13 9.26 -1.33
N PRO A 218 -4.96 7.97 -1.66
CA PRO A 218 -4.18 7.56 -2.81
C PRO A 218 -4.97 7.73 -4.11
N LEU A 219 -4.24 7.90 -5.22
CA LEU A 219 -4.81 7.95 -6.58
C LEU A 219 -5.25 6.58 -7.09
N PHE A 220 -4.61 5.51 -6.62
CA PHE A 220 -4.92 4.12 -6.97
C PHE A 220 -4.71 3.20 -5.76
N ALA A 221 -5.26 2.00 -5.82
CA ALA A 221 -5.14 1.05 -4.72
C ALA A 221 -3.71 0.52 -4.57
N LYS A 222 -3.11 0.72 -3.39
CA LYS A 222 -1.74 0.28 -3.09
C LYS A 222 -1.69 -1.12 -2.48
N ASP A 223 -2.65 -1.49 -1.63
CA ASP A 223 -2.70 -2.83 -1.02
C ASP A 223 -4.11 -3.43 -0.98
N SER A 224 -4.22 -4.66 -0.47
CA SER A 224 -5.47 -5.41 -0.43
C SER A 224 -6.63 -4.64 0.20
N LYS A 225 -6.37 -3.81 1.21
CA LYS A 225 -7.41 -3.01 1.86
C LYS A 225 -7.91 -1.93 0.91
N ASP A 226 -7.01 -1.23 0.24
CA ASP A 226 -7.39 -0.21 -0.74
C ASP A 226 -8.17 -0.78 -1.92
N PHE A 227 -7.77 -1.95 -2.42
CA PHE A 227 -8.49 -2.61 -3.51
C PHE A 227 -9.91 -2.98 -3.08
N GLU A 228 -10.09 -3.47 -1.86
CA GLU A 228 -11.41 -3.80 -1.31
C GLU A 228 -12.27 -2.55 -1.10
N GLU A 229 -11.71 -1.49 -0.53
CA GLU A 229 -12.40 -0.21 -0.34
C GLU A 229 -12.84 0.39 -1.69
N ALA A 230 -11.93 0.43 -2.68
CA ALA A 230 -12.24 0.92 -4.03
C ALA A 230 -13.35 0.09 -4.68
N ALA A 231 -13.30 -1.23 -4.57
CA ALA A 231 -14.31 -2.12 -5.11
C ALA A 231 -15.68 -1.99 -4.39
N LYS A 232 -15.68 -1.52 -3.14
CA LYS A 232 -16.89 -1.15 -2.36
C LYS A 232 -17.38 0.28 -2.62
N GLY A 233 -16.79 0.98 -3.58
CA GLY A 233 -17.23 2.31 -4.03
C GLY A 233 -16.53 3.49 -3.36
N VAL A 234 -15.47 3.26 -2.58
CA VAL A 234 -14.63 4.35 -2.09
C VAL A 234 -13.88 4.97 -3.27
N LYS A 235 -14.17 6.24 -3.53
CA LYS A 235 -13.54 6.99 -4.63
C LYS A 235 -12.07 7.29 -4.30
N ARG A 236 -11.23 7.25 -5.33
CA ARG A 236 -9.80 7.59 -5.27
C ARG A 236 -9.55 8.79 -6.16
N GLY A 237 -8.64 9.68 -5.76
CA GLY A 237 -8.51 10.99 -6.41
C GLY A 237 -7.73 11.99 -5.57
N PHE A 238 -7.95 13.26 -5.85
CA PHE A 238 -7.21 14.37 -5.23
C PHE A 238 -8.10 15.60 -5.08
N TYR A 239 -7.59 16.69 -4.49
CA TYR A 239 -8.35 17.93 -4.34
C TYR A 239 -7.83 19.03 -5.26
N VAL A 240 -8.74 19.83 -5.80
CA VAL A 240 -8.42 21.15 -6.37
C VAL A 240 -9.01 22.21 -5.44
N VAL A 241 -8.17 23.15 -5.03
CA VAL A 241 -8.50 24.18 -4.04
C VAL A 241 -8.42 25.54 -4.69
N GLU A 242 -9.50 26.30 -4.61
CA GLU A 242 -9.55 27.69 -5.09
C GLU A 242 -9.34 28.64 -3.91
N PHE A 243 -8.51 29.67 -4.10
CA PHE A 243 -8.14 30.57 -3.00
C PHE A 243 -7.82 32.00 -3.45
N ASP A 244 -7.84 32.90 -2.46
CA ASP A 244 -7.26 34.24 -2.52
C ASP A 244 -6.40 34.51 -1.26
N SER A 245 -6.80 35.44 -0.40
CA SER A 245 -6.39 35.53 1.01
C SER A 245 -6.91 34.38 1.88
N GLN A 246 -7.96 33.67 1.43
CA GLN A 246 -8.56 32.52 2.12
C GLN A 246 -8.95 31.43 1.12
N VAL A 247 -9.17 30.22 1.62
CA VAL A 247 -9.75 29.12 0.82
C VAL A 247 -11.20 29.47 0.48
N ARG A 248 -11.55 29.38 -0.79
CA ARG A 248 -12.89 29.67 -1.33
C ARG A 248 -13.67 28.42 -1.67
N ASN A 249 -12.99 27.41 -2.20
CA ASN A 249 -13.60 26.14 -2.57
C ASN A 249 -12.58 25.00 -2.47
N THR A 250 -13.06 23.80 -2.14
CA THR A 250 -12.30 22.54 -2.13
C THR A 250 -13.11 21.49 -2.88
N GLU A 251 -12.70 21.15 -4.11
CA GLU A 251 -13.37 20.19 -4.98
C GLU A 251 -12.58 18.88 -5.01
N PHE A 252 -13.24 17.75 -4.74
CA PHE A 252 -12.63 16.43 -4.92
C PHE A 252 -12.72 15.99 -6.38
N ILE A 253 -11.59 15.67 -6.99
CA ILE A 253 -11.46 15.21 -8.38
C ILE A 253 -11.21 13.71 -8.37
N GLU A 254 -12.22 12.95 -8.80
CA GLU A 254 -12.14 11.49 -8.89
C GLU A 254 -11.22 11.07 -10.05
N VAL A 255 -10.25 10.20 -9.73
CA VAL A 255 -9.33 9.61 -10.71
C VAL A 255 -9.73 8.16 -10.91
N LYS A 256 -10.57 7.94 -11.92
CA LYS A 256 -11.03 6.60 -12.31
C LYS A 256 -10.23 6.07 -13.51
N VAL A 257 -9.51 4.97 -13.32
CA VAL A 257 -8.71 4.28 -14.36
C VAL A 257 -9.24 2.89 -14.73
N CYS A 258 -10.00 2.25 -13.84
CA CYS A 258 -10.64 0.97 -14.09
C CYS A 258 -11.92 0.83 -13.26
N ASP A 259 -12.71 -0.18 -13.60
CA ASP A 259 -13.85 -0.64 -12.82
C ASP A 259 -13.50 -1.89 -12.01
N TYR A 260 -14.30 -2.16 -10.98
CA TYR A 260 -14.10 -3.30 -10.09
C TYR A 260 -15.32 -4.23 -10.13
N TYR A 261 -15.07 -5.54 -9.94
CA TYR A 261 -16.09 -6.51 -9.57
C TYR A 261 -15.70 -7.11 -8.22
N PHE A 262 -16.53 -6.93 -7.21
CA PHE A 262 -16.31 -7.47 -5.86
C PHE A 262 -17.30 -8.58 -5.56
N GLU A 263 -16.78 -9.70 -5.08
CA GLU A 263 -17.57 -10.86 -4.70
C GLU A 263 -17.08 -11.40 -3.35
N GLU A 264 -17.99 -11.49 -2.40
CA GLU A 264 -17.76 -12.14 -1.11
C GLU A 264 -18.60 -13.40 -1.04
N TYR A 265 -17.94 -14.54 -0.84
CA TYR A 265 -18.54 -15.84 -0.93
C TYR A 265 -18.31 -16.65 0.35
N ASP A 266 -19.42 -17.05 0.97
CA ASP A 266 -19.42 -17.95 2.13
C ASP A 266 -19.46 -19.42 1.67
N ALA A 267 -18.39 -20.12 2.03
CA ALA A 267 -18.16 -21.53 1.78
C ALA A 267 -18.63 -22.43 2.94
N THR A 268 -19.24 -21.86 3.99
CA THR A 268 -19.66 -22.61 5.17
C THR A 268 -20.60 -23.75 4.81
N GLY A 269 -20.27 -24.96 5.27
CA GLY A 269 -21.07 -26.16 5.04
C GLY A 269 -21.02 -26.70 3.61
N LYS A 270 -20.11 -26.21 2.75
CA LYS A 270 -19.93 -26.70 1.38
C LYS A 270 -18.69 -27.57 1.24
N THR A 271 -18.72 -28.48 0.29
CA THR A 271 -17.55 -29.25 -0.15
C THR A 271 -16.68 -28.43 -1.11
N PRO A 272 -15.39 -28.76 -1.30
CA PRO A 272 -14.51 -28.03 -2.21
C PRO A 272 -15.04 -27.95 -3.65
N SER A 273 -15.62 -29.05 -4.15
CA SER A 273 -16.21 -29.10 -5.50
C SER A 273 -17.44 -28.21 -5.62
N GLN A 274 -18.29 -28.14 -4.59
CA GLN A 274 -19.43 -27.20 -4.58
C GLN A 274 -18.96 -25.75 -4.60
N VAL A 275 -17.98 -25.40 -3.77
CA VAL A 275 -17.38 -24.05 -3.78
C VAL A 275 -16.85 -23.69 -5.17
N THR A 276 -16.13 -24.61 -5.80
CA THR A 276 -15.59 -24.42 -7.16
C THR A 276 -16.69 -24.20 -8.18
N ASN A 277 -17.73 -25.04 -8.17
CA ASN A 277 -18.84 -24.98 -9.13
C ASN A 277 -19.69 -23.71 -8.94
N ASP A 278 -20.07 -23.38 -7.70
CA ASP A 278 -20.87 -22.21 -7.37
C ASP A 278 -20.17 -20.91 -7.84
N LEU A 279 -18.86 -20.79 -7.55
CA LEU A 279 -18.06 -19.66 -7.99
C LEU A 279 -17.91 -19.62 -9.51
N ALA A 280 -17.65 -20.76 -10.15
CA ALA A 280 -17.54 -20.84 -11.60
C ALA A 280 -18.83 -20.40 -12.31
N GLU A 281 -19.99 -20.87 -11.85
CA GLU A 281 -21.29 -20.45 -12.40
C GLU A 281 -21.54 -18.96 -12.21
N LYS A 282 -21.26 -18.43 -11.02
CA LYS A 282 -21.46 -17.02 -10.72
C LYS A 282 -20.59 -16.12 -11.60
N LEU A 283 -19.30 -16.43 -11.71
CA LEU A 283 -18.33 -15.65 -12.47
C LEU A 283 -18.55 -15.74 -13.99
N ARG A 284 -19.07 -16.86 -14.49
CA ARG A 284 -19.49 -17.00 -15.90
C ARG A 284 -20.67 -16.09 -16.26
N LYS A 285 -21.53 -15.76 -15.31
CA LYS A 285 -22.69 -14.87 -15.52
C LYS A 285 -22.38 -13.39 -15.27
N ALA A 286 -21.40 -13.09 -14.41
CA ALA A 286 -21.05 -11.73 -13.99
C ALA A 286 -20.23 -10.94 -15.03
N ASP A 287 -20.55 -9.68 -15.30
CA ASP A 287 -19.75 -8.84 -16.21
C ASP A 287 -18.37 -8.48 -15.62
N LEU A 288 -17.32 -9.15 -16.09
CA LEU A 288 -15.94 -9.01 -15.61
C LEU A 288 -15.02 -8.27 -16.60
N ASN A 289 -15.51 -7.96 -17.80
CA ASN A 289 -14.66 -7.44 -18.87
C ASN A 289 -14.08 -6.07 -18.51
N ASN A 290 -12.77 -5.90 -18.69
CA ASN A 290 -12.02 -4.68 -18.36
C ASN A 290 -12.14 -4.24 -16.88
N LYS A 291 -12.35 -5.20 -15.96
CA LYS A 291 -12.44 -4.94 -14.51
C LYS A 291 -11.35 -5.62 -13.72
N ILE A 292 -11.00 -5.03 -12.58
CA ILE A 292 -10.25 -5.75 -11.53
C ILE A 292 -11.25 -6.56 -10.72
N VAL A 293 -11.06 -7.87 -10.69
CA VAL A 293 -11.95 -8.81 -10.00
C VAL A 293 -11.36 -9.15 -8.64
N LEU A 294 -12.10 -8.83 -7.58
CA LEU A 294 -11.81 -9.19 -6.20
C LEU A 294 -12.78 -10.28 -5.77
N LEU A 295 -12.25 -11.45 -5.45
CA LEU A 295 -13.00 -12.56 -4.89
C LEU A 295 -12.49 -12.84 -3.48
N LYS A 296 -13.38 -12.76 -2.50
CA LYS A 296 -13.09 -13.09 -1.10
C LYS A 296 -13.90 -14.33 -0.72
N VAL A 297 -13.19 -15.40 -0.37
CA VAL A 297 -13.77 -16.68 0.03
C VAL A 297 -13.48 -16.91 1.50
N SER A 298 -14.53 -17.14 2.28
CA SER A 298 -14.45 -17.40 3.71
C SER A 298 -15.44 -18.48 4.13
N GLY A 299 -15.36 -18.94 5.38
CA GLY A 299 -16.27 -19.93 5.96
C GLY A 299 -15.59 -21.28 6.21
N GLU A 300 -16.30 -22.19 6.87
CA GLU A 300 -15.80 -23.52 7.23
C GLU A 300 -16.37 -24.60 6.31
N LEU A 301 -15.51 -25.27 5.54
CA LEU A 301 -15.91 -26.36 4.64
C LEU A 301 -16.57 -27.52 5.42
N ALA A 302 -17.57 -28.16 4.80
CA ALA A 302 -18.23 -29.34 5.38
C ALA A 302 -17.30 -30.56 5.47
N SER A 303 -16.37 -30.69 4.51
CA SER A 303 -15.39 -31.77 4.40
C SER A 303 -14.27 -31.37 3.42
N GLY A 304 -13.22 -32.20 3.30
CA GLY A 304 -12.09 -31.98 2.42
C GLY A 304 -11.15 -30.86 2.88
N LYS A 305 -10.09 -30.58 2.12
CA LYS A 305 -9.12 -29.53 2.44
C LYS A 305 -9.42 -28.26 1.68
N THR A 306 -9.01 -27.12 2.25
CA THR A 306 -9.12 -25.81 1.58
C THR A 306 -8.31 -25.74 0.27
N ALA A 307 -7.25 -26.56 0.16
CA ALA A 307 -6.44 -26.70 -1.04
C ALA A 307 -7.15 -27.44 -2.18
N ASP A 308 -8.22 -28.20 -1.89
CA ASP A 308 -8.98 -28.96 -2.88
C ASP A 308 -9.97 -28.08 -3.66
N VAL A 309 -10.16 -26.83 -3.25
CA VAL A 309 -10.92 -25.83 -4.02
C VAL A 309 -10.06 -25.38 -5.20
N ASP A 310 -10.55 -25.56 -6.42
CA ASP A 310 -9.79 -25.27 -7.65
C ASP A 310 -9.81 -23.76 -7.98
N PHE A 311 -9.07 -22.99 -7.20
CA PHE A 311 -8.87 -21.57 -7.42
C PHE A 311 -8.11 -21.25 -8.71
N THR A 312 -7.38 -22.22 -9.28
CA THR A 312 -6.71 -22.08 -10.57
C THR A 312 -7.74 -21.99 -11.69
N SER A 313 -8.75 -22.88 -11.69
CA SER A 313 -9.86 -22.83 -12.64
C SER A 313 -10.69 -21.57 -12.48
N ILE A 314 -10.96 -21.14 -11.24
CA ILE A 314 -11.67 -19.90 -10.94
C ILE A 314 -10.93 -18.69 -11.51
N ARG A 315 -9.62 -18.60 -11.28
CA ARG A 315 -8.78 -17.54 -11.87
C ARG A 315 -8.82 -17.58 -13.39
N ARG A 316 -8.74 -18.76 -14.01
CA ARG A 316 -8.82 -18.91 -15.47
C ARG A 316 -10.14 -18.37 -16.01
N ILE A 317 -11.28 -18.73 -15.41
CA ILE A 317 -12.60 -18.22 -15.79
C ILE A 317 -12.63 -16.69 -15.73
N ILE A 318 -12.09 -16.10 -14.65
CA ILE A 318 -12.03 -14.64 -14.50
C ILE A 318 -11.26 -14.00 -15.65
N MET A 319 -10.08 -14.54 -15.99
CA MET A 319 -9.25 -13.98 -17.06
C MET A 319 -9.85 -14.20 -18.46
N GLU A 320 -10.45 -15.38 -18.73
CA GLU A 320 -11.14 -15.68 -20.00
C GLU A 320 -12.34 -14.76 -20.24
N ARG A 321 -12.94 -14.22 -19.17
CA ARG A 321 -14.04 -13.23 -19.23
C ARG A 321 -13.55 -11.79 -19.49
N GLY A 322 -12.25 -11.59 -19.71
CA GLY A 322 -11.67 -10.30 -20.04
C GLY A 322 -11.32 -9.41 -18.85
N ALA A 323 -11.22 -9.98 -17.64
CA ALA A 323 -10.77 -9.22 -16.47
C ALA A 323 -9.35 -8.66 -16.67
N LEU A 324 -9.11 -7.46 -16.17
CA LEU A 324 -7.77 -6.86 -16.14
C LEU A 324 -6.85 -7.63 -15.20
N HIS A 325 -7.37 -7.99 -14.03
CA HIS A 325 -6.61 -8.70 -13.00
C HIS A 325 -7.56 -9.43 -12.04
N ALA A 326 -7.09 -10.53 -11.45
CA ALA A 326 -7.83 -11.34 -10.48
C ALA A 326 -7.12 -11.43 -9.12
N ARG A 327 -7.71 -10.82 -8.08
CA ARG A 327 -7.29 -10.97 -6.68
C ARG A 327 -8.24 -11.92 -5.96
N ILE A 328 -7.72 -13.07 -5.55
CA ILE A 328 -8.49 -14.08 -4.80
C ILE A 328 -7.94 -14.16 -3.38
N ASN A 329 -8.73 -13.73 -2.41
CA ASN A 329 -8.45 -13.84 -0.98
C ASN A 329 -9.17 -15.07 -0.41
N ARG A 330 -8.41 -16.00 0.14
CA ARG A 330 -8.91 -17.25 0.76
C ARG A 330 -8.48 -17.42 2.22
N TYR A 331 -7.97 -16.37 2.86
CA TYR A 331 -7.44 -16.45 4.23
C TYR A 331 -8.53 -16.73 5.27
N GLY A 332 -9.80 -16.42 4.96
CA GLY A 332 -10.94 -16.71 5.82
C GLY A 332 -11.55 -18.10 5.63
N LEU A 333 -10.99 -18.94 4.74
CA LEU A 333 -11.50 -20.28 4.44
C LEU A 333 -10.84 -21.32 5.34
N THR A 334 -11.65 -22.10 6.06
CA THR A 334 -11.19 -23.15 6.99
C THR A 334 -11.82 -24.51 6.64
N SER A 335 -11.34 -25.59 7.26
CA SER A 335 -11.92 -26.93 7.13
C SER A 335 -11.88 -27.68 8.45
N LYS A 336 -12.93 -28.43 8.75
CA LYS A 336 -13.02 -29.33 9.91
C LYS A 336 -11.96 -30.43 9.91
N GLU A 337 -11.53 -30.89 8.73
CA GLU A 337 -10.46 -31.90 8.60
C GLU A 337 -9.10 -31.37 9.04
N TYR A 338 -8.97 -30.05 9.23
CA TYR A 338 -7.80 -29.42 9.82
C TYR A 338 -8.07 -29.07 11.29
N THR A 339 -8.19 -30.10 12.14
CA THR A 339 -8.19 -29.90 13.58
C THR A 339 -6.75 -29.62 14.02
N SER A 340 -6.46 -28.46 14.61
CA SER A 340 -5.16 -28.21 15.25
C SER A 340 -4.96 -29.27 16.33
N ILE A 341 -4.08 -30.22 16.08
CA ILE A 341 -3.82 -31.30 17.01
C ILE A 341 -3.05 -30.72 18.20
N LYS A 342 -3.70 -30.62 19.37
CA LYS A 342 -3.09 -30.11 20.60
C LYS A 342 -2.32 -31.23 21.28
N VAL A 343 -1.01 -31.27 21.05
CA VAL A 343 -0.15 -32.27 21.67
C VAL A 343 0.59 -31.71 22.87
N LYS A 344 0.61 -32.46 23.97
CA LYS A 344 1.47 -32.18 25.14
C LYS A 344 2.81 -32.89 24.98
N GLY A 345 3.90 -32.15 25.11
CA GLY A 345 5.26 -32.67 25.11
C GLY A 345 6.14 -31.85 26.06
N SER A 346 7.23 -32.46 26.49
CA SER A 346 8.22 -31.88 27.40
C SER A 346 9.25 -31.02 26.66
N ASP A 347 9.43 -31.24 25.36
CA ASP A 347 10.26 -30.42 24.47
C ASP A 347 9.65 -30.27 23.05
N VAL A 348 10.21 -29.36 22.26
CA VAL A 348 9.72 -29.01 20.90
C VAL A 348 9.78 -30.19 19.94
N LYS A 349 10.79 -31.07 20.08
CA LYS A 349 11.00 -32.21 19.17
C LYS A 349 9.95 -33.29 19.42
N GLU A 350 9.65 -33.56 20.69
CA GLU A 350 8.60 -34.48 21.12
C GLU A 350 7.22 -33.98 20.67
N VAL A 351 6.97 -32.67 20.75
CA VAL A 351 5.72 -32.06 20.26
C VAL A 351 5.59 -32.24 18.75
N GLU A 352 6.65 -31.97 17.98
CA GLU A 352 6.66 -32.12 16.51
C GLU A 352 6.42 -33.56 16.07
N GLU A 353 7.12 -34.52 16.67
CA GLU A 353 6.99 -35.93 16.34
C GLU A 353 5.56 -36.42 16.58
N LYS A 354 4.99 -36.12 17.75
CA LYS A 354 3.61 -36.51 18.04
C LYS A 354 2.57 -35.77 17.18
N ILE A 355 2.82 -34.50 16.80
CA ILE A 355 1.95 -33.79 15.84
C ILE A 355 1.93 -34.54 14.50
N PHE A 356 3.08 -34.97 13.98
CA PHE A 356 3.12 -35.73 12.73
C PHE A 356 2.46 -37.10 12.86
N GLU A 357 2.68 -37.81 13.97
CA GLU A 357 2.04 -39.10 14.25
C GLU A 357 0.51 -39.01 14.35
N GLU A 358 -0.02 -38.01 15.03
CA GLU A 358 -1.47 -37.83 15.13
C GLU A 358 -2.07 -37.37 13.80
N ASN A 359 -1.33 -36.58 13.00
CA ASN A 359 -1.75 -36.19 11.65
C ASN A 359 -1.80 -37.38 10.68
N LEU A 360 -0.97 -38.43 10.84
CA LEU A 360 -1.01 -39.61 9.96
C LEU A 360 -2.42 -40.22 9.86
N ARG A 361 -3.22 -40.16 10.94
CA ARG A 361 -4.59 -40.70 10.99
C ARG A 361 -5.58 -39.91 10.13
N THR A 362 -5.24 -38.69 9.77
CA THR A 362 -6.09 -37.76 9.00
C THR A 362 -5.71 -37.69 7.52
N VAL A 363 -4.48 -38.06 7.16
CA VAL A 363 -4.00 -37.97 5.78
C VAL A 363 -4.25 -39.28 5.03
N LYS A 364 -5.12 -39.25 4.01
CA LYS A 364 -5.29 -40.35 3.05
C LYS A 364 -4.27 -40.20 1.91
N LEU A 365 -3.16 -40.93 1.96
CA LEU A 365 -2.17 -40.99 0.88
C LEU A 365 -2.23 -42.35 0.19
N SER A 366 -2.05 -42.36 -1.14
CA SER A 366 -1.97 -43.58 -1.95
C SER A 366 -0.66 -44.35 -1.73
N ASN A 367 0.40 -43.68 -1.28
CA ASN A 367 1.68 -44.31 -0.94
C ASN A 367 1.71 -44.74 0.53
N GLN A 368 1.64 -46.06 0.78
CA GLN A 368 1.63 -46.63 2.12
C GLN A 368 2.90 -46.34 2.94
N LYS A 369 4.05 -46.03 2.30
CA LYS A 369 5.29 -45.65 3.00
C LYS A 369 5.18 -44.28 3.67
N LEU A 370 4.34 -43.40 3.14
CA LEU A 370 4.11 -42.06 3.71
C LEU A 370 3.06 -42.06 4.82
N THR A 371 2.32 -43.16 4.98
CA THR A 371 1.31 -43.34 6.04
C THR A 371 1.84 -44.13 7.24
N SER A 372 3.10 -44.56 7.22
CA SER A 372 3.76 -45.29 8.30
C SER A 372 4.68 -44.39 9.13
N THR A 373 5.34 -44.96 10.14
CA THR A 373 6.40 -44.29 10.92
C THR A 373 7.56 -43.79 10.05
N GLU A 374 7.77 -44.36 8.85
CA GLU A 374 8.74 -43.86 7.88
C GLU A 374 8.32 -42.49 7.31
N GLY A 375 7.01 -42.28 7.09
CA GLY A 375 6.46 -40.99 6.66
C GLY A 375 6.66 -39.89 7.69
N VAL A 376 6.54 -40.21 8.99
CA VAL A 376 6.83 -39.26 10.09
C VAL A 376 8.30 -38.87 10.07
N LYS A 377 9.20 -39.86 9.96
CA LYS A 377 10.65 -39.61 9.86
C LYS A 377 11.00 -38.74 8.66
N LEU A 378 10.38 -39.01 7.50
CA LEU A 378 10.57 -38.22 6.30
C LEU A 378 10.11 -36.77 6.50
N ALA A 379 8.93 -36.58 7.09
CA ALA A 379 8.37 -35.24 7.35
C ALA A 379 9.24 -34.44 8.34
N LEU A 380 9.73 -35.08 9.41
CA LEU A 380 10.66 -34.46 10.36
C LEU A 380 12.00 -34.08 9.71
N ASN A 381 12.55 -34.95 8.85
CA ASN A 381 13.76 -34.66 8.10
C ASN A 381 13.58 -33.49 7.12
N LEU A 382 12.43 -33.43 6.45
CA LEU A 382 12.09 -32.34 5.55
C LEU A 382 11.93 -31.02 6.32
N LEU A 383 11.23 -31.04 7.46
CA LEU A 383 11.05 -29.88 8.31
C LEU A 383 12.38 -29.32 8.80
N LYS A 384 13.34 -30.20 9.11
CA LYS A 384 14.70 -29.80 9.50
C LYS A 384 15.42 -29.05 8.39
N VAL A 385 15.30 -29.49 7.13
CA VAL A 385 15.87 -28.79 5.97
C VAL A 385 15.20 -27.44 5.74
N LEU A 386 13.87 -27.39 5.78
CA LEU A 386 13.10 -26.16 5.55
C LEU A 386 13.33 -25.08 6.62
N ARG A 387 13.80 -25.47 7.80
CA ARG A 387 14.16 -24.57 8.90
C ARG A 387 15.59 -24.06 8.85
N ASP A 388 16.41 -24.58 7.94
CA ASP A 388 17.80 -24.16 7.84
C ASP A 388 17.85 -22.69 7.39
N PRO A 389 18.44 -21.78 8.19
CA PRO A 389 18.42 -20.36 7.88
C PRO A 389 19.37 -20.02 6.72
N PRO A 390 19.24 -18.81 6.13
CA PRO A 390 20.23 -18.30 5.18
C PRO A 390 21.62 -18.23 5.81
N LYS A 391 22.65 -18.63 5.05
CA LYS A 391 24.04 -18.53 5.48
C LYS A 391 24.54 -17.08 5.34
N VAL A 392 25.59 -16.75 6.09
CA VAL A 392 26.26 -15.45 5.96
C VAL A 392 26.76 -15.27 4.51
N ASN A 393 26.37 -14.17 3.87
CA ASN A 393 26.66 -13.84 2.46
C ASN A 393 25.99 -14.74 1.41
N GLU A 394 24.95 -15.49 1.77
CA GLU A 394 24.14 -16.24 0.80
C GLU A 394 23.10 -15.31 0.15
N SER A 395 23.04 -15.27 -1.18
CA SER A 395 22.01 -14.52 -1.88
C SER A 395 20.64 -15.19 -1.68
N LYS A 396 19.56 -14.42 -1.88
CA LYS A 396 18.20 -14.97 -1.73
C LYS A 396 17.94 -16.13 -2.71
N ASP A 397 18.45 -16.04 -3.93
CA ASP A 397 18.26 -17.07 -4.95
C ASP A 397 19.09 -18.31 -4.62
N ASP A 398 20.32 -18.14 -4.13
CA ASP A 398 21.16 -19.27 -3.68
C ASP A 398 20.56 -19.99 -2.47
N TYR A 399 20.00 -19.23 -1.53
CA TYR A 399 19.27 -19.78 -0.40
C TYR A 399 18.09 -20.63 -0.86
N LEU A 400 17.24 -20.09 -1.74
CA LEU A 400 16.07 -20.80 -2.25
C LEU A 400 16.47 -22.06 -3.03
N ASN A 401 17.52 -21.97 -3.87
CA ASN A 401 18.02 -23.11 -4.62
C ASN A 401 18.59 -24.20 -3.70
N ARG A 402 19.36 -23.82 -2.68
CA ARG A 402 19.91 -24.77 -1.70
C ARG A 402 18.83 -25.49 -0.92
N ILE A 403 17.88 -24.74 -0.34
CA ILE A 403 16.77 -25.33 0.43
C ILE A 403 15.92 -26.25 -0.46
N ARG A 404 15.65 -25.83 -1.70
CA ARG A 404 14.91 -26.63 -2.68
C ARG A 404 15.65 -27.93 -3.02
N SER A 405 16.92 -27.86 -3.35
CA SER A 405 17.74 -29.04 -3.71
C SER A 405 17.84 -30.03 -2.54
N GLN A 406 18.06 -29.52 -1.32
CA GLN A 406 18.09 -30.35 -0.12
C GLN A 406 16.72 -30.99 0.18
N ALA A 407 15.62 -30.24 0.00
CA ALA A 407 14.28 -30.76 0.19
C ALA A 407 13.94 -31.87 -0.81
N LEU A 408 14.30 -31.70 -2.09
CA LEU A 408 14.12 -32.72 -3.14
C LEU A 408 14.93 -33.98 -2.85
N ASN A 409 16.18 -33.83 -2.39
CA ASN A 409 17.00 -34.97 -1.95
C ASN A 409 16.37 -35.75 -0.79
N VAL A 410 15.81 -35.05 0.21
CA VAL A 410 15.09 -35.71 1.30
C VAL A 410 13.87 -36.48 0.77
N LEU A 411 13.16 -35.92 -0.20
CA LEU A 411 11.99 -36.55 -0.82
C LEU A 411 12.35 -37.68 -1.81
N GLY A 412 13.63 -37.85 -2.16
CA GLY A 412 14.09 -38.83 -3.14
C GLY A 412 13.63 -38.54 -4.57
N VAL A 413 13.37 -37.27 -4.90
CA VAL A 413 12.92 -36.81 -6.23
C VAL A 413 14.10 -36.16 -6.94
N SER A 414 14.39 -36.57 -8.18
CA SER A 414 15.45 -35.95 -8.97
C SER A 414 15.00 -34.61 -9.56
N GLU A 415 15.92 -33.66 -9.77
CA GLU A 415 15.59 -32.36 -10.38
C GLU A 415 15.12 -32.47 -11.84
N ASP A 416 15.34 -33.63 -12.49
CA ASP A 416 15.09 -33.88 -13.91
C ASP A 416 13.72 -34.54 -14.21
N GLU A 417 12.92 -34.91 -13.20
CA GLU A 417 11.57 -35.51 -13.39
C GLU A 417 10.47 -34.44 -13.49
N ARG A 418 10.58 -33.52 -14.46
CA ARG A 418 9.50 -32.58 -14.81
C ARG A 418 8.55 -33.09 -15.88
#